data_AF-A0A9E6A0W2-F1
#
_entry.id   AF-A0A9E6A0W2-F1
#
_cell.length_a   1.000
_cell.length_b   1.000
_cell.length_c   1.000
_cell.angle_alpha   90.00
_cell.angle_beta   90.00
_cell.angle_gamma   90.00
#
_symmetry.space_group_name_H-M   'P 1'
#
loop_
_entity.id
_entity.type
_entity.pdbx_description
1 polymer ?
#
loop_
_entity_poly.entity_id
_entity_poly.type
_entity_poly.pdbx_seq_one_letter_code
_entity_poly.pdbx_strand_id
1 'polypeptide(L)'
;MIIRKWLVCACAALGLTGLSLAQEAETPTCPDTAEQALYNMWARVQLGQETSADNVFRLARAGIYNCQDRSDVQGLAIELLLILGDAIESPEQKLAIYKEALQAVSFNDTGWNASVPAPEIITTAGTPEKLYFYGQVNSHHKSKIIPSLLKLAEQGEIAMIFLDPEFSACPYEQTKQERALTEAQAIGRYQDFEAFGRVEFFVKRIRALSEACPQRRSQILNALSNFYKRGHERTDLVNGQLGQSYLRLAIEVGDEILALPDDPADNDRDIVVSLLQEWLPKWREDLR
;
A
#
# COMPACT_ATOMS: atom_id res chain seq x y z
N MET A 1 -76.98 -21.33 -11.32
CA MET A 1 -76.49 -22.68 -11.66
C MET A 1 -75.63 -23.16 -10.49
N ILE A 2 -76.07 -24.22 -9.78
CA ILE A 2 -75.31 -25.20 -8.94
C ILE A 2 -74.44 -24.60 -7.80
N ILE A 3 -74.90 -24.50 -6.55
CA ILE A 3 -74.85 -25.47 -5.41
C ILE A 3 -73.44 -25.99 -5.02
N ARG A 4 -73.18 -25.99 -3.69
CA ARG A 4 -72.32 -26.90 -2.87
C ARG A 4 -70.84 -26.52 -2.77
N LYS A 5 -70.10 -26.87 -1.71
CA LYS A 5 -70.26 -27.29 -0.29
C LYS A 5 -68.83 -27.77 0.06
N TRP A 6 -68.30 -27.42 1.23
CA TRP A 6 -67.42 -28.21 2.11
C TRP A 6 -66.25 -29.02 1.49
N LEU A 7 -65.02 -28.88 2.01
CA LEU A 7 -64.40 -29.84 2.94
C LEU A 7 -62.92 -29.52 3.19
N VAL A 8 -62.52 -29.77 4.43
CA VAL A 8 -61.18 -29.87 5.00
C VAL A 8 -60.38 -31.00 4.34
N CYS A 9 -59.07 -30.84 4.15
CA CYS A 9 -58.10 -31.94 4.33
C CYS A 9 -56.68 -31.42 4.52
N ALA A 10 -56.05 -31.87 5.62
CA ALA A 10 -54.65 -31.67 5.96
C ALA A 10 -53.78 -32.88 5.54
N CYS A 11 -52.46 -32.68 5.62
CA CYS A 11 -51.34 -33.62 5.44
C CYS A 11 -50.95 -33.88 3.96
N ALA A 12 -49.68 -33.94 3.55
CA ALA A 12 -48.47 -34.34 4.26
C ALA A 12 -47.19 -33.72 3.67
N ALA A 13 -46.09 -33.91 4.41
CA ALA A 13 -44.78 -33.31 4.27
C ALA A 13 -43.83 -34.00 3.26
N LEU A 14 -42.67 -33.35 3.10
CA LEU A 14 -41.34 -33.86 2.72
C LEU A 14 -41.03 -34.07 1.23
N GLY A 15 -39.93 -33.43 0.80
CA GLY A 15 -39.16 -33.88 -0.36
C GLY A 15 -38.53 -32.77 -1.21
N LEU A 16 -37.68 -31.91 -0.65
CA LEU A 16 -36.75 -31.12 -1.45
C LEU A 16 -35.34 -31.22 -0.86
N THR A 17 -34.71 -32.37 -1.12
CA THR A 17 -33.25 -32.50 -1.08
C THR A 17 -32.68 -31.76 -2.30
N GLY A 18 -32.52 -30.45 -2.18
CA GLY A 18 -31.61 -29.70 -3.04
C GLY A 18 -30.19 -29.98 -2.56
N LEU A 19 -29.51 -30.93 -3.18
CA LEU A 19 -28.05 -30.99 -3.17
C LEU A 19 -27.56 -29.71 -3.83
N SER A 20 -27.29 -28.68 -3.02
CA SER A 20 -26.51 -27.54 -3.45
C SER A 20 -25.09 -28.07 -3.65
N LEU A 21 -24.76 -28.44 -4.88
CA LEU A 21 -23.37 -28.51 -5.31
C LEU A 21 -22.82 -27.11 -5.09
N ALA A 22 -22.05 -26.94 -4.02
CA ALA A 22 -21.12 -25.83 -3.92
C ALA A 22 -20.21 -25.98 -5.14
N GLN A 23 -20.51 -25.22 -6.18
CA GLN A 23 -19.59 -25.01 -7.28
C GLN A 23 -18.42 -24.26 -6.64
N GLU A 24 -17.35 -24.98 -6.33
CA GLU A 24 -16.05 -24.38 -6.06
C GLU A 24 -15.80 -23.44 -7.24
N ALA A 25 -15.93 -22.14 -6.99
CA ALA A 25 -15.52 -21.15 -7.94
C ALA A 25 -14.02 -21.37 -8.10
N GLU A 26 -13.61 -21.99 -9.22
CA GLU A 26 -12.20 -22.10 -9.58
C GLU A 26 -11.62 -20.71 -9.44
N THR A 27 -10.67 -20.57 -8.50
CA THR A 27 -9.93 -19.33 -8.32
C THR A 27 -9.35 -18.98 -9.69
N PRO A 28 -9.64 -17.80 -10.26
CA PRO A 28 -9.17 -17.48 -11.60
C PRO A 28 -7.65 -17.55 -11.63
N THR A 29 -7.13 -18.58 -12.32
CA THR A 29 -5.70 -18.81 -12.46
C THR A 29 -5.08 -17.68 -13.27
N CYS A 30 -3.89 -17.22 -12.87
CA CYS A 30 -3.12 -16.25 -13.64
C CYS A 30 -2.88 -16.78 -15.08
N PRO A 31 -3.30 -16.06 -16.14
CA PRO A 31 -3.02 -16.50 -17.50
C PRO A 31 -1.52 -16.48 -17.79
N ASP A 32 -1.01 -17.49 -18.51
CA ASP A 32 0.40 -17.54 -18.94
C ASP A 32 0.82 -16.32 -19.77
N THR A 33 -0.15 -15.64 -20.39
CA THR A 33 0.05 -14.46 -21.23
C THR A 33 -0.11 -13.12 -20.48
N ALA A 34 -0.24 -13.14 -19.16
CA ALA A 34 -0.53 -11.94 -18.36
C ALA A 34 0.49 -10.81 -18.57
N GLU A 35 1.79 -11.11 -18.52
CA GLU A 35 2.85 -10.12 -18.76
C GLU A 35 2.75 -9.53 -20.17
N GLN A 36 2.59 -10.36 -21.19
CA GLN A 36 2.46 -9.91 -22.57
C GLN A 36 1.20 -9.05 -22.76
N ALA A 37 0.07 -9.43 -22.15
CA ALA A 37 -1.17 -8.69 -22.26
C ALA A 37 -1.08 -7.30 -21.64
N LEU A 38 -0.48 -7.19 -20.44
CA LEU A 38 -0.25 -5.92 -19.76
C LEU A 38 0.79 -5.06 -20.48
N TYR A 39 1.87 -5.66 -20.96
CA TYR A 39 2.86 -4.96 -21.77
C TYR A 39 2.25 -4.39 -23.06
N ASN A 40 1.45 -5.20 -23.77
CA ASN A 40 0.76 -4.74 -24.99
C ASN A 40 -0.18 -3.57 -24.68
N MET A 41 -0.86 -3.60 -23.53
CA MET A 41 -1.68 -2.47 -23.09
C MET A 41 -0.83 -1.24 -22.80
N TRP A 42 0.26 -1.40 -22.04
CA TRP A 42 1.19 -0.31 -21.75
C TRP A 42 1.72 0.32 -23.04
N ALA A 43 2.15 -0.49 -24.00
CA ALA A 43 2.63 0.00 -25.29
C ALA A 43 1.53 0.74 -26.08
N ARG A 44 0.29 0.22 -26.12
CA ARG A 44 -0.84 0.92 -26.77
C ARG A 44 -1.13 2.27 -26.11
N VAL A 45 -1.07 2.35 -24.78
CA VAL A 45 -1.26 3.62 -24.05
C VAL A 45 -0.14 4.61 -24.39
N GLN A 46 1.12 4.17 -24.37
CA GLN A 46 2.28 5.02 -24.74
C GLN A 46 2.19 5.54 -26.18
N LEU A 47 1.63 4.74 -27.09
CA LEU A 47 1.44 5.11 -28.50
C LEU A 47 0.15 5.90 -28.76
N GLY A 48 -0.65 6.20 -27.73
CA GLY A 48 -1.94 6.90 -27.86
C GLY A 48 -3.02 6.08 -28.58
N GLN A 49 -2.86 4.76 -28.67
CA GLN A 49 -3.77 3.83 -29.36
C GLN A 49 -4.86 3.29 -28.43
N GLU A 50 -4.60 3.25 -27.13
CA GLU A 50 -5.62 3.01 -26.12
C GLU A 50 -5.98 4.33 -25.43
N THR A 51 -7.25 4.69 -25.45
CA THR A 51 -7.77 5.94 -24.88
C THR A 51 -8.82 5.70 -23.80
N SER A 52 -9.26 4.46 -23.59
CA SER A 52 -10.23 4.11 -22.56
C SER A 52 -9.52 3.85 -21.22
N ALA A 53 -9.64 4.81 -20.30
CA ALA A 53 -9.15 4.67 -18.93
C ALA A 53 -9.72 3.42 -18.23
N ASP A 54 -11.01 3.13 -18.44
CA ASP A 54 -11.69 1.96 -17.87
C ASP A 54 -11.08 0.64 -18.35
N ASN A 55 -10.71 0.54 -19.64
CA ASN A 55 -10.07 -0.66 -20.16
C ASN A 55 -8.68 -0.88 -19.56
N VAL A 56 -7.89 0.19 -19.46
CA VAL A 56 -6.56 0.14 -18.84
C VAL A 56 -6.67 -0.26 -17.37
N PHE A 57 -7.57 0.39 -16.62
CA PHE A 57 -7.78 0.12 -15.20
C PHE A 57 -8.26 -1.31 -14.97
N ARG A 58 -9.26 -1.77 -15.74
CA ARG A 58 -9.79 -3.13 -15.64
C ARG A 58 -8.73 -4.19 -15.91
N LEU A 59 -7.89 -4.01 -16.92
CA LEU A 59 -6.83 -4.97 -17.23
C LEU A 59 -5.74 -4.97 -16.14
N ALA A 60 -5.29 -3.80 -15.70
CA ALA A 60 -4.31 -3.68 -14.62
C ALA A 60 -4.83 -4.36 -13.34
N ARG A 61 -6.07 -4.06 -12.94
CA ARG A 61 -6.72 -4.67 -11.78
C ARG A 61 -6.88 -6.18 -11.91
N ALA A 62 -7.26 -6.68 -13.08
CA ALA A 62 -7.33 -8.13 -13.32
C ALA A 62 -5.96 -8.79 -13.15
N GLY A 63 -4.88 -8.16 -13.64
CA GLY A 63 -3.51 -8.61 -13.40
C GLY A 63 -3.17 -8.67 -11.91
N ILE A 64 -3.53 -7.62 -11.15
CA ILE A 64 -3.26 -7.55 -9.72
C ILE A 64 -3.85 -8.74 -8.96
N TYR A 65 -5.15 -8.99 -9.13
CA TYR A 65 -5.86 -9.99 -8.32
C TYR A 65 -5.76 -11.43 -8.83
N ASN A 66 -5.59 -11.63 -10.15
CA ASN A 66 -5.48 -12.98 -10.72
C ASN A 66 -4.03 -13.51 -10.70
N CYS A 67 -3.03 -12.64 -10.53
CA CYS A 67 -1.61 -12.98 -10.63
C CYS A 67 -0.79 -12.46 -9.44
N GLN A 68 -1.28 -12.68 -8.22
CA GLN A 68 -0.70 -12.12 -6.98
C GLN A 68 0.75 -12.56 -6.72
N ASP A 69 1.15 -13.73 -7.23
CA ASP A 69 2.48 -14.31 -7.11
C ASP A 69 3.43 -13.92 -8.26
N ARG A 70 2.95 -13.17 -9.26
CA ARG A 70 3.73 -12.78 -10.45
C ARG A 70 4.25 -11.36 -10.30
N SER A 71 5.45 -11.21 -9.72
CA SER A 71 6.08 -9.90 -9.48
C SER A 71 6.04 -8.97 -10.70
N ASP A 72 6.44 -9.41 -11.90
CA ASP A 72 6.48 -8.53 -13.07
C ASP A 72 5.10 -8.16 -13.64
N VAL A 73 4.07 -8.99 -13.43
CA VAL A 73 2.67 -8.63 -13.69
C VAL A 73 2.25 -7.45 -12.80
N GLN A 74 2.58 -7.51 -11.51
CA GLN A 74 2.29 -6.42 -10.57
C GLN A 74 3.04 -5.14 -10.97
N GLY A 75 4.29 -5.27 -11.42
CA GLY A 75 5.08 -4.15 -11.93
C GLY A 75 4.45 -3.43 -13.12
N LEU A 76 4.05 -4.18 -14.14
CA LEU A 76 3.36 -3.62 -15.31
C LEU A 76 1.99 -3.02 -14.96
N ALA A 77 1.23 -3.67 -14.05
CA ALA A 77 -0.03 -3.12 -13.57
C ALA A 77 0.18 -1.76 -12.89
N ILE A 78 1.25 -1.62 -12.09
CA ILE A 78 1.62 -0.33 -11.46
C ILE A 78 1.94 0.72 -12.51
N GLU A 79 2.74 0.40 -13.54
CA GLU A 79 3.03 1.36 -14.64
C GLU A 79 1.73 1.89 -15.28
N LEU A 80 0.79 1.00 -15.61
CA LEU A 80 -0.50 1.39 -16.17
C LEU A 80 -1.31 2.27 -15.21
N LEU A 81 -1.38 1.89 -13.94
CA LEU A 81 -2.11 2.65 -12.92
C LEU A 81 -1.49 4.02 -12.66
N LEU A 82 -0.16 4.15 -12.72
CA LEU A 82 0.51 5.44 -12.60
C LEU A 82 0.17 6.36 -13.77
N ILE A 83 0.20 5.84 -15.01
CA ILE A 83 -0.21 6.61 -16.20
C ILE A 83 -1.65 7.10 -16.05
N LEU A 84 -2.56 6.22 -15.59
CA LEU A 84 -3.95 6.60 -15.35
C LEU A 84 -4.11 7.64 -14.24
N GLY A 85 -3.42 7.45 -13.11
CA GLY A 85 -3.49 8.35 -11.97
C GLY A 85 -3.00 9.77 -12.32
N ASP A 86 -2.02 9.87 -13.21
CA ASP A 86 -1.50 11.14 -13.71
C ASP A 86 -2.44 11.79 -14.75
N ALA A 87 -3.20 11.01 -15.51
CA ALA A 87 -4.07 11.49 -16.60
C ALA A 87 -5.50 11.84 -16.16
N ILE A 88 -6.02 11.20 -15.11
CA ILE A 88 -7.36 11.44 -14.59
C ILE A 88 -7.37 12.74 -13.78
N GLU A 89 -8.50 13.46 -13.71
CA GLU A 89 -8.63 14.66 -12.88
C GLU A 89 -9.45 14.42 -11.60
N SER A 90 -10.41 13.49 -11.65
CA SER A 90 -11.29 13.19 -10.51
C SER A 90 -10.49 12.67 -9.31
N PRO A 91 -10.52 13.36 -8.16
CA PRO A 91 -9.81 12.93 -6.95
C PRO A 91 -10.25 11.54 -6.45
N GLU A 92 -11.55 11.24 -6.50
CA GLU A 92 -12.11 9.94 -6.13
C GLU A 92 -11.55 8.80 -7.01
N GLN A 93 -11.46 9.04 -8.32
CA GLN A 93 -10.91 8.05 -9.24
C GLN A 93 -9.40 7.87 -9.06
N LYS A 94 -8.65 8.96 -8.83
CA LYS A 94 -7.22 8.88 -8.46
C LYS A 94 -7.04 8.05 -7.19
N LEU A 95 -7.88 8.26 -6.19
CA LEU A 95 -7.85 7.52 -4.95
C LEU A 95 -8.05 6.02 -5.19
N ALA A 96 -9.03 5.64 -6.01
CA ALA A 96 -9.25 4.25 -6.38
C ALA A 96 -8.02 3.65 -7.09
N ILE A 97 -7.41 4.39 -8.01
CA ILE A 97 -6.23 3.95 -8.78
C ILE A 97 -5.01 3.74 -7.89
N TYR A 98 -4.65 4.72 -7.06
CA TYR A 98 -3.46 4.61 -6.22
C TYR A 98 -3.64 3.61 -5.06
N LYS A 99 -4.89 3.33 -4.63
CA LYS A 99 -5.19 2.20 -3.73
C LYS A 99 -4.83 0.86 -4.37
N GLU A 100 -5.26 0.64 -5.61
CA GLU A 100 -4.91 -0.58 -6.36
C GLU A 100 -3.41 -0.67 -6.62
N ALA A 101 -2.75 0.46 -6.93
CA ALA A 101 -1.30 0.50 -7.12
C ALA A 101 -0.56 0.11 -5.82
N LEU A 102 -1.03 0.59 -4.66
CA LEU A 102 -0.46 0.21 -3.36
C LEU A 102 -0.66 -1.29 -3.05
N GLN A 103 -1.81 -1.86 -3.40
CA GLN A 103 -2.04 -3.30 -3.30
C GLN A 103 -1.07 -4.09 -4.19
N ALA A 104 -0.85 -3.63 -5.43
CA ALA A 104 0.11 -4.23 -6.34
C ALA A 104 1.55 -4.14 -5.82
N VAL A 105 1.93 -3.08 -5.10
CA VAL A 105 3.26 -2.98 -4.46
C VAL A 105 3.46 -4.10 -3.44
N SER A 106 2.42 -4.42 -2.66
CA SER A 106 2.43 -5.52 -1.69
C SER A 106 2.63 -6.86 -2.40
N PHE A 107 1.79 -7.17 -3.39
CA PHE A 107 1.89 -8.41 -4.17
C PHE A 107 3.22 -8.53 -4.94
N ASN A 108 3.74 -7.41 -5.46
CA ASN A 108 5.05 -7.39 -6.10
C ASN A 108 6.18 -7.78 -5.13
N ASP A 109 6.07 -7.42 -3.86
CA ASP A 109 7.05 -7.77 -2.84
C ASP A 109 6.94 -9.23 -2.42
N THR A 110 5.72 -9.68 -2.11
CA THR A 110 5.47 -11.05 -1.64
C THR A 110 5.62 -12.10 -2.74
N GLY A 111 5.38 -11.73 -4.00
CA GLY A 111 5.54 -12.58 -5.17
C GLY A 111 6.95 -12.58 -5.76
N TRP A 112 7.89 -11.80 -5.23
CA TRP A 112 9.25 -11.76 -5.78
C TRP A 112 10.06 -12.98 -5.36
N ASN A 113 10.70 -13.62 -6.34
CA ASN A 113 11.59 -14.75 -6.11
C ASN A 113 12.78 -14.70 -7.07
N ALA A 114 13.98 -14.48 -6.52
CA ALA A 114 15.22 -14.42 -7.30
C ALA A 114 15.56 -15.71 -8.06
N SER A 115 14.98 -16.85 -7.67
CA SER A 115 15.18 -18.14 -8.35
C SER A 115 14.25 -18.34 -9.56
N VAL A 116 13.21 -17.52 -9.72
CA VAL A 116 12.34 -17.55 -10.88
C VAL A 116 12.96 -16.69 -11.98
N PRO A 117 13.22 -17.23 -13.18
CA PRO A 117 13.72 -16.43 -14.29
C PRO A 117 12.75 -15.31 -14.64
N ALA A 118 13.30 -14.13 -14.94
CA ALA A 118 12.52 -13.01 -15.46
C ALA A 118 11.71 -13.44 -16.71
N PRO A 119 10.41 -13.12 -16.78
CA PRO A 119 9.59 -13.43 -17.93
C PRO A 119 10.07 -12.65 -19.15
N GLU A 120 9.94 -13.28 -20.32
CA GLU A 120 10.27 -12.67 -21.61
C GLU A 120 8.98 -12.29 -22.34
N ILE A 121 8.96 -11.08 -22.88
CA ILE A 121 7.88 -10.54 -23.71
C ILE A 121 8.40 -10.26 -25.12
N ILE A 122 7.49 -10.15 -26.07
CA ILE A 122 7.77 -9.63 -27.41
C ILE A 122 7.40 -8.15 -27.45
N THR A 123 8.37 -7.29 -27.76
CA THR A 123 8.17 -5.85 -27.89
C THR A 123 7.32 -5.48 -29.10
N THR A 124 6.90 -4.21 -29.21
CA THR A 124 6.24 -3.69 -30.42
C THR A 124 7.11 -3.77 -31.67
N ALA A 125 8.43 -3.85 -31.52
CA ALA A 125 9.39 -4.06 -32.61
C ALA A 125 9.56 -5.54 -32.98
N GLY A 126 8.87 -6.46 -32.31
CA GLY A 126 9.00 -7.91 -32.52
C GLY A 126 10.26 -8.52 -31.88
N THR A 127 10.95 -7.78 -31.00
CA THR A 127 12.17 -8.26 -30.33
C THR A 127 11.82 -8.85 -28.96
N PRO A 128 12.44 -9.96 -28.54
CA PRO A 128 12.30 -10.45 -27.18
C PRO A 128 12.96 -9.52 -26.16
N GLU A 129 12.32 -9.31 -25.01
CA GLU A 129 12.84 -8.51 -23.90
C GLU A 129 12.46 -9.12 -22.54
N LYS A 130 13.40 -9.13 -21.60
CA LYS A 130 13.16 -9.60 -20.23
C LYS A 130 12.66 -8.47 -19.34
N LEU A 131 11.66 -8.75 -18.53
CA LEU A 131 11.09 -7.78 -17.59
C LEU A 131 11.80 -7.84 -16.23
N TYR A 132 12.03 -6.67 -15.63
CA TYR A 132 12.64 -6.55 -14.30
C TYR A 132 12.01 -5.39 -13.51
N PHE A 133 10.83 -5.61 -12.94
CA PHE A 133 10.10 -4.53 -12.28
C PHE A 133 10.36 -4.39 -10.78
N TYR A 134 10.92 -5.39 -10.10
CA TYR A 134 11.02 -5.38 -8.63
C TYR A 134 11.66 -4.10 -8.06
N GLY A 135 12.83 -3.71 -8.57
CA GLY A 135 13.52 -2.50 -8.13
C GLY A 135 12.79 -1.20 -8.53
N GLN A 136 12.16 -1.19 -9.71
CA GLN A 136 11.41 -0.04 -10.20
C GLN A 136 10.16 0.22 -9.35
N VAL A 137 9.46 -0.83 -8.94
CA VAL A 137 8.28 -0.71 -8.08
C VAL A 137 8.65 -0.07 -6.73
N ASN A 138 9.80 -0.41 -6.15
CA ASN A 138 10.26 0.25 -4.92
C ASN A 138 10.43 1.77 -5.10
N SER A 139 10.95 2.20 -6.26
CA SER A 139 11.05 3.63 -6.59
C SER A 139 9.67 4.28 -6.72
N HIS A 140 8.73 3.62 -7.42
CA HIS A 140 7.37 4.12 -7.60
C HIS A 140 6.59 4.21 -6.30
N HIS A 141 6.69 3.19 -5.44
CA HIS A 141 6.08 3.18 -4.11
C HIS A 141 6.51 4.40 -3.30
N LYS A 142 7.82 4.65 -3.24
CA LYS A 142 8.41 5.76 -2.50
C LYS A 142 8.10 7.14 -3.06
N SER A 143 8.18 7.29 -4.38
CA SER A 143 8.24 8.62 -5.03
C SER A 143 6.94 9.05 -5.72
N LYS A 144 6.02 8.12 -5.98
CA LYS A 144 4.78 8.39 -6.70
C LYS A 144 3.56 7.94 -5.90
N ILE A 145 3.44 6.65 -5.61
CA ILE A 145 2.21 6.06 -5.06
C ILE A 145 1.89 6.64 -3.68
N ILE A 146 2.83 6.55 -2.73
CA ILE A 146 2.61 7.10 -1.40
C ILE A 146 2.40 8.62 -1.49
N PRO A 147 3.31 9.43 -2.07
CA PRO A 147 3.09 10.88 -2.18
C PRO A 147 1.75 11.28 -2.81
N SER A 148 1.28 10.60 -3.85
CA SER A 148 -0.03 10.88 -4.46
C SER A 148 -1.19 10.58 -3.50
N LEU A 149 -1.12 9.48 -2.74
CA LEU A 149 -2.10 9.18 -1.71
C LEU A 149 -2.10 10.22 -0.57
N LEU A 150 -0.92 10.70 -0.16
CA LEU A 150 -0.81 11.75 0.87
C LEU A 150 -1.47 13.06 0.37
N LYS A 151 -1.19 13.44 -0.89
CA LYS A 151 -1.77 14.64 -1.51
C LYS A 151 -3.29 14.56 -1.67
N LEU A 152 -3.83 13.38 -2.00
CA LEU A 152 -5.29 13.18 -2.04
C LEU A 152 -5.91 13.31 -0.65
N ALA A 153 -5.25 12.78 0.38
CA ALA A 153 -5.75 12.88 1.74
C ALA A 153 -5.82 14.34 2.24
N GLU A 154 -4.90 15.22 1.81
CA GLU A 154 -5.02 16.67 2.07
C GLU A 154 -6.25 17.32 1.47
N GLN A 155 -6.70 16.80 0.32
CA GLN A 155 -7.88 17.28 -0.40
C GLN A 155 -9.19 16.74 0.22
N GLY A 156 -9.09 15.96 1.29
CA GLY A 156 -10.23 15.29 1.94
C GLY A 156 -10.51 13.89 1.41
N GLU A 157 -9.77 13.44 0.39
CA GLU A 157 -9.90 12.10 -0.21
C GLU A 157 -9.00 11.10 0.51
N ILE A 158 -9.37 10.78 1.76
CA ILE A 158 -8.54 9.91 2.59
C ILE A 158 -8.84 8.44 2.27
N ALA A 159 -7.80 7.71 1.88
CA ALA A 159 -7.91 6.27 1.71
C ALA A 159 -8.17 5.60 3.08
N MET A 160 -9.15 4.69 3.18
CA MET A 160 -9.40 3.94 4.43
C MET A 160 -8.13 3.26 4.97
N ILE A 161 -7.23 2.83 4.08
CA ILE A 161 -5.94 2.23 4.44
C ILE A 161 -5.04 3.14 5.30
N PHE A 162 -5.29 4.46 5.35
CA PHE A 162 -4.65 5.39 6.30
C PHE A 162 -5.52 5.71 7.52
N LEU A 163 -6.85 5.63 7.41
CA LEU A 163 -7.77 5.94 8.52
C LEU A 163 -7.86 4.81 9.54
N ASP A 164 -7.88 3.58 9.05
CA ASP A 164 -8.02 2.36 9.84
C ASP A 164 -7.07 1.27 9.34
N PRO A 165 -5.76 1.46 9.55
CA PRO A 165 -4.76 0.49 9.14
C PRO A 165 -4.74 -0.70 10.11
N GLU A 166 -5.69 -1.61 10.00
CA GLU A 166 -5.59 -2.90 10.66
C GLU A 166 -4.83 -3.89 9.78
N PHE A 167 -3.74 -4.44 10.33
CA PHE A 167 -2.95 -5.46 9.69
C PHE A 167 -2.93 -6.71 10.54
N SER A 168 -3.37 -7.83 9.97
CA SER A 168 -3.21 -9.14 10.62
C SER A 168 -1.76 -9.66 10.56
N ALA A 169 -0.95 -9.14 9.63
CA ALA A 169 0.47 -9.43 9.44
C ALA A 169 1.11 -8.31 8.60
N CYS A 170 2.45 -8.26 8.53
CA CYS A 170 3.14 -7.30 7.66
C CYS A 170 2.62 -7.44 6.21
N PRO A 171 2.19 -6.35 5.54
CA PRO A 171 1.62 -6.42 4.19
C PRO A 171 2.69 -6.63 3.10
N TYR A 172 3.94 -6.86 3.47
CA TYR A 172 5.10 -6.97 2.59
C TYR A 172 5.82 -8.30 2.80
N GLU A 173 6.92 -8.52 2.08
CA GLU A 173 7.73 -9.72 2.23
C GLU A 173 8.20 -9.87 3.69
N GLN A 174 8.04 -11.07 4.26
CA GLN A 174 8.08 -11.28 5.70
C GLN A 174 9.49 -11.25 6.31
N THR A 175 10.54 -11.52 5.52
CA THR A 175 11.91 -11.65 6.05
C THR A 175 12.64 -10.31 6.12
N LYS A 176 12.60 -9.50 5.06
CA LYS A 176 13.33 -8.24 4.99
C LYS A 176 12.45 -7.02 5.27
N GLN A 177 11.17 -7.07 4.90
CA GLN A 177 10.18 -5.99 5.12
C GLN A 177 10.63 -4.59 4.66
N GLU A 178 11.52 -4.51 3.66
CA GLU A 178 12.11 -3.25 3.17
C GLU A 178 11.06 -2.28 2.63
N ARG A 179 9.95 -2.80 2.09
CA ARG A 179 8.86 -1.96 1.62
C ARG A 179 8.04 -1.34 2.73
N ALA A 180 7.93 -2.00 3.89
CA ALA A 180 7.32 -1.40 5.07
C ALA A 180 8.11 -0.15 5.51
N LEU A 181 9.44 -0.29 5.56
CA LEU A 181 10.33 0.83 5.86
C LEU A 181 10.25 1.90 4.77
N THR A 182 10.20 1.52 3.49
CA THR A 182 10.08 2.46 2.37
C THR A 182 8.80 3.27 2.44
N GLU A 183 7.66 2.64 2.77
CA GLU A 183 6.40 3.33 3.00
C GLU A 183 6.51 4.32 4.16
N ALA A 184 7.00 3.86 5.31
CA ALA A 184 7.14 4.69 6.51
C ALA A 184 8.06 5.90 6.26
N GLN A 185 9.14 5.72 5.51
CA GLN A 185 10.03 6.81 5.12
C GLN A 185 9.37 7.77 4.12
N ALA A 186 8.57 7.28 3.18
CA ALA A 186 7.85 8.11 2.22
C ALA A 186 6.80 8.97 2.93
N ILE A 187 6.00 8.36 3.81
CA ILE A 187 5.05 9.07 4.69
C ILE A 187 5.81 10.08 5.57
N GLY A 188 6.90 9.65 6.20
CA GLY A 188 7.65 10.51 7.10
C GLY A 188 8.23 11.73 6.40
N ARG A 189 8.64 11.63 5.13
CA ARG A 189 9.20 12.75 4.35
C ARG A 189 8.16 13.76 3.87
N TYR A 190 6.89 13.56 4.20
CA TYR A 190 5.84 14.49 3.83
C TYR A 190 6.10 15.89 4.37
N GLN A 191 5.76 16.91 3.58
CA GLN A 191 6.29 18.27 3.75
C GLN A 191 5.26 19.30 4.18
N ASP A 192 3.97 18.99 4.09
CA ASP A 192 2.90 19.88 4.55
C ASP A 192 2.59 19.60 6.03
N PHE A 193 3.23 20.39 6.90
CA PHE A 193 3.10 20.33 8.36
C PHE A 193 2.10 21.38 8.89
N GLU A 194 1.63 22.31 8.06
CA GLU A 194 0.69 23.36 8.47
C GLU A 194 -0.70 22.77 8.73
N ALA A 195 -0.99 21.64 8.11
CA ALA A 195 -2.19 20.84 8.34
C ALA A 195 -2.10 19.93 9.58
N PHE A 196 -1.56 20.38 10.72
CA PHE A 196 -1.34 19.56 11.94
C PHE A 196 -2.56 18.74 12.39
N GLY A 197 -3.79 19.23 12.15
CA GLY A 197 -5.04 18.50 12.42
C GLY A 197 -5.40 17.37 11.42
N ARG A 198 -4.61 17.19 10.36
CA ARG A 198 -4.77 16.15 9.33
C ARG A 198 -3.59 15.15 9.32
N VAL A 199 -2.72 15.16 10.32
CA VAL A 199 -1.53 14.28 10.35
C VAL A 199 -1.82 12.94 11.02
N GLU A 200 -2.95 12.82 11.74
CA GLU A 200 -3.26 11.64 12.55
C GLU A 200 -3.29 10.32 11.76
N PHE A 201 -3.78 10.34 10.52
CA PHE A 201 -3.85 9.13 9.71
C PHE A 201 -2.46 8.63 9.23
N PHE A 202 -1.50 9.52 9.03
CA PHE A 202 -0.11 9.14 8.76
C PHE A 202 0.55 8.50 9.98
N VAL A 203 0.33 9.07 11.16
CA VAL A 203 0.83 8.52 12.41
C VAL A 203 0.25 7.14 12.66
N LYS A 204 -1.08 6.99 12.52
CA LYS A 204 -1.76 5.69 12.63
C LYS A 204 -1.18 4.66 11.67
N ARG A 205 -0.96 5.04 10.40
CA ARG A 205 -0.37 4.14 9.40
C ARG A 205 1.04 3.70 9.75
N ILE A 206 1.92 4.63 10.12
CA ILE A 206 3.30 4.27 10.50
C ILE A 206 3.32 3.38 11.75
N ARG A 207 2.49 3.69 12.74
CA ARG A 207 2.38 2.86 13.96
C ARG A 207 1.87 1.46 13.65
N ALA A 208 0.79 1.33 12.90
CA ALA A 208 0.27 0.03 12.47
C ALA A 208 1.30 -0.79 11.66
N LEU A 209 2.07 -0.14 10.77
CA LEU A 209 3.18 -0.81 10.08
C LEU A 209 4.24 -1.30 11.06
N SER A 210 4.61 -0.50 12.07
CA SER A 210 5.63 -0.89 13.06
C SER A 210 5.19 -2.07 13.93
N GLU A 211 3.89 -2.22 14.16
CA GLU A 211 3.32 -3.34 14.91
C GLU A 211 3.24 -4.60 14.05
N ALA A 212 2.86 -4.46 12.79
CA ALA A 212 2.70 -5.57 11.85
C ALA A 212 4.02 -6.11 11.30
N CYS A 213 5.07 -5.27 11.23
CA CYS A 213 6.36 -5.56 10.58
C CYS A 213 7.51 -5.52 11.60
N PRO A 214 7.67 -6.57 12.45
CA PRO A 214 8.65 -6.56 13.54
C PRO A 214 10.10 -6.47 13.07
N GLN A 215 10.42 -6.97 11.87
CA GLN A 215 11.78 -7.02 11.34
C GLN A 215 12.36 -5.64 10.99
N ARG A 216 11.53 -4.61 10.99
CA ARG A 216 11.88 -3.21 10.71
C ARG A 216 11.30 -2.24 11.74
N ARG A 217 10.82 -2.74 12.89
CA ARG A 217 10.02 -1.97 13.85
C ARG A 217 10.71 -0.68 14.28
N SER A 218 11.96 -0.77 14.74
CA SER A 218 12.72 0.40 15.20
C SER A 218 12.96 1.40 14.08
N GLN A 219 13.23 0.92 12.86
CA GLN A 219 13.47 1.79 11.70
C GLN A 219 12.18 2.48 11.21
N ILE A 220 11.04 1.79 11.25
CA ILE A 220 9.72 2.35 10.93
C ILE A 220 9.35 3.43 11.95
N LEU A 221 9.50 3.16 13.25
CA LEU A 221 9.25 4.18 14.29
C LEU A 221 10.24 5.35 14.19
N ASN A 222 11.49 5.10 13.82
CA ASN A 222 12.44 6.17 13.57
C ASN A 222 12.02 7.06 12.40
N ALA A 223 11.31 6.54 11.39
CA ALA A 223 10.73 7.37 10.34
C ALA A 223 9.66 8.34 10.90
N LEU A 224 8.88 7.92 11.89
CA LEU A 224 7.92 8.76 12.61
C LEU A 224 8.62 9.81 13.49
N SER A 225 9.65 9.43 14.26
CA SER A 225 10.45 10.39 15.04
C SER A 225 11.05 11.48 14.14
N ASN A 226 11.62 11.09 12.99
CA ASN A 226 12.15 12.03 12.00
C ASN A 226 11.07 12.90 11.34
N PHE A 227 9.85 12.40 11.16
CA PHE A 227 8.72 13.20 10.70
C PHE A 227 8.43 14.33 11.70
N TYR A 228 8.31 14.02 12.98
CA TYR A 228 8.06 15.02 14.01
C TYR A 228 9.22 16.01 14.16
N LYS A 229 10.47 15.54 14.09
CA LYS A 229 11.65 16.42 14.09
C LYS A 229 11.59 17.46 12.95
N ARG A 230 11.27 17.02 11.72
CA ARG A 230 11.09 17.95 10.60
C ARG A 230 9.95 18.94 10.82
N GLY A 231 8.86 18.47 11.43
CA GLY A 231 7.75 19.32 11.84
C GLY A 231 8.20 20.44 12.77
N HIS A 232 9.04 20.12 13.77
CA HIS A 232 9.68 21.10 14.65
C HIS A 232 10.51 22.11 13.85
N GLU A 233 11.47 21.64 13.05
CA GLU A 233 12.39 22.49 12.27
C GLU A 233 11.67 23.47 11.33
N ARG A 234 10.50 23.08 10.79
CA ARG A 234 9.73 23.90 9.86
C ARG A 234 8.75 24.84 10.55
N THR A 235 8.08 24.38 11.60
CA THR A 235 7.06 25.18 12.28
C THR A 235 7.62 26.12 13.32
N ASP A 236 8.83 25.90 13.84
CA ASP A 236 9.49 26.87 14.73
C ASP A 236 9.70 28.24 14.04
N LEU A 237 9.85 28.25 12.72
CA LEU A 237 9.95 29.47 11.90
C LEU A 237 8.64 30.27 11.81
N VAL A 238 7.49 29.69 12.15
CA VAL A 238 6.15 30.26 11.89
C VAL A 238 5.26 30.27 13.14
N ASN A 239 5.36 29.25 14.00
CA ASN A 239 4.53 28.99 15.16
C ASN A 239 5.30 28.13 16.20
N GLY A 240 6.13 28.78 17.03
CA GLY A 240 7.00 28.11 18.00
C GLY A 240 6.31 27.15 18.97
N GLN A 241 5.04 27.37 19.34
CA GLN A 241 4.29 26.43 20.21
C GLN A 241 3.97 25.10 19.50
N LEU A 242 3.67 25.16 18.20
CA LEU A 242 3.47 23.98 17.37
C LEU A 242 4.80 23.23 17.18
N GLY A 243 5.88 23.97 16.93
CA GLY A 243 7.23 23.43 16.81
C GLY A 243 7.68 22.67 18.07
N GLN A 244 7.40 23.22 19.25
CA GLN A 244 7.71 22.54 20.52
C GLN A 244 6.85 21.29 20.76
N SER A 245 5.60 21.28 20.28
CA SER A 245 4.74 20.10 20.35
C SER A 245 5.28 18.96 19.47
N TYR A 246 5.76 19.29 18.27
CA TYR A 246 6.43 18.34 17.40
C TYR A 246 7.72 17.78 18.00
N LEU A 247 8.56 18.63 18.59
CA LEU A 247 9.81 18.19 19.22
C LEU A 247 9.54 17.21 20.37
N ARG A 248 8.51 17.49 21.19
CA ARG A 248 8.08 16.57 22.26
C ARG A 248 7.66 15.21 21.71
N LEU A 249 6.83 15.18 20.66
CA LEU A 249 6.41 13.93 20.02
C LEU A 249 7.59 13.16 19.40
N ALA A 250 8.58 13.86 18.84
CA ALA A 250 9.79 13.23 18.32
C ALA A 250 10.59 12.52 19.43
N ILE A 251 10.69 13.15 20.60
CA ILE A 251 11.34 12.60 21.80
C ILE A 251 10.54 11.40 22.33
N GLU A 252 9.21 11.51 22.44
CA GLU A 252 8.34 10.43 22.91
C GLU A 252 8.50 9.16 22.06
N VAL A 253 8.52 9.28 20.73
CA VAL A 253 8.78 8.14 19.83
C VAL A 253 10.21 7.62 19.98
N GLY A 254 11.19 8.49 20.19
CA GLY A 254 12.57 8.06 20.44
C GLY A 254 12.70 7.25 21.73
N ASP A 255 12.02 7.66 22.79
CA ASP A 255 11.98 6.94 24.06
C ASP A 255 11.22 5.62 23.95
N GLU A 256 10.14 5.58 23.16
CA GLU A 256 9.45 4.34 22.80
C GLU A 256 10.40 3.34 22.14
N ILE A 257 11.21 3.78 21.15
CA ILE A 257 12.19 2.92 20.48
C ILE A 257 13.24 2.39 21.46
N LEU A 258 13.78 3.25 22.35
CA LEU A 258 14.76 2.84 23.36
C LEU A 258 14.18 1.85 24.39
N ALA A 259 12.88 1.92 24.64
CA ALA A 259 12.16 1.04 25.55
C ALA A 259 11.74 -0.29 24.90
N LEU A 260 11.85 -0.44 23.57
CA LEU A 260 11.56 -1.71 22.91
C LEU A 260 12.48 -2.82 23.44
N PRO A 261 11.94 -4.03 23.70
CA PRO A 261 12.77 -5.16 24.05
C PRO A 261 13.79 -5.44 22.94
N ASP A 262 14.93 -5.99 23.33
CA ASP A 262 15.90 -6.46 22.35
C ASP A 262 15.31 -7.64 21.58
N ASP A 263 15.04 -7.40 20.30
CA ASP A 263 14.45 -8.38 19.38
C ASP A 263 15.44 -8.65 18.25
N PRO A 264 16.06 -9.85 18.20
CA PRO A 264 16.99 -10.22 17.14
C PRO A 264 16.38 -10.19 15.74
N ALA A 265 15.05 -10.17 15.61
CA ALA A 265 14.39 -10.04 14.32
C ALA A 265 14.41 -8.59 13.79
N ASP A 266 14.48 -7.58 14.66
CA ASP A 266 14.46 -6.16 14.29
C ASP A 266 15.82 -5.73 13.72
N ASN A 267 15.90 -5.77 12.39
CA ASN A 267 17.14 -5.51 11.68
C ASN A 267 17.62 -4.07 11.91
N ASP A 268 18.94 -3.92 12.08
CA ASP A 268 19.62 -2.64 12.25
C ASP A 268 19.15 -1.81 13.47
N ARG A 269 18.49 -2.43 14.46
CA ARG A 269 18.05 -1.77 15.70
C ARG A 269 19.19 -1.03 16.39
N ASP A 270 20.37 -1.65 16.51
CA ASP A 270 21.54 -1.06 17.17
C ASP A 270 21.98 0.26 16.51
N ILE A 271 21.83 0.38 15.19
CA ILE A 271 22.14 1.61 14.47
C ILE A 271 21.16 2.70 14.87
N VAL A 272 19.86 2.38 14.92
CA VAL A 272 18.81 3.33 15.32
C VAL A 272 18.99 3.77 16.78
N VAL A 273 19.22 2.82 17.69
CA VAL A 273 19.44 3.07 19.12
C VAL A 273 20.65 3.98 19.32
N SER A 274 21.76 3.70 18.64
CA SER A 274 22.99 4.51 18.73
C SER A 274 22.73 5.97 18.30
N LEU A 275 21.99 6.17 17.20
CA LEU A 275 21.62 7.51 16.74
C LEU A 275 20.72 8.24 17.75
N LEU A 276 19.73 7.56 18.33
CA LEU A 276 18.81 8.15 19.30
C LEU A 276 19.52 8.51 20.61
N GLN A 277 20.45 7.69 21.08
CA GLN A 277 21.27 8.00 22.26
C GLN A 277 22.11 9.26 22.07
N GLU A 278 22.55 9.54 20.83
CA GLU A 278 23.28 10.77 20.49
C GLU A 278 22.36 12.00 20.40
N TRP A 279 21.16 11.86 19.82
CA TRP A 279 20.32 13.00 19.46
C TRP A 279 19.28 13.38 20.53
N LEU A 280 18.71 12.42 21.26
CA LEU A 280 17.68 12.71 22.26
C LEU A 280 18.14 13.66 23.37
N PRO A 281 19.39 13.60 23.89
CA PRO A 281 19.86 14.58 24.85
C PRO A 281 19.82 16.01 24.30
N LYS A 282 20.21 16.21 23.03
CA LYS A 282 20.21 17.51 22.36
C LYS A 282 18.78 18.03 22.19
N TRP A 283 17.86 17.19 21.72
CA TRP A 283 16.46 17.57 21.54
C TRP A 283 15.76 17.91 22.86
N ARG A 284 16.12 17.24 23.96
CA ARG A 284 15.61 17.57 25.30
C ARG A 284 16.15 18.89 25.82
N GLU A 285 17.36 19.27 25.42
CA GLU A 285 17.93 20.58 25.74
C GLU A 285 17.21 21.68 24.94
N ASP A 286 16.97 21.48 23.65
CA ASP A 286 16.24 22.42 22.78
C ASP A 286 14.78 22.66 23.22
N LEU A 287 14.18 21.71 23.95
CA LEU A 287 12.81 21.81 24.50
C LEU A 287 12.73 22.59 25.84
N ARG A 288 13.86 22.83 26.52
CA ARG A 288 13.91 23.50 27.84
C ARG A 288 14.00 25.02 27.73
#